data_AF-A0A815GGQ0-F1
#
_entry.id   AF-A0A815GGQ0-F1
#
_cell.length_a   1.000
_cell.length_b   1.000
_cell.length_c   1.000
_cell.angle_alpha   90.00
_cell.angle_beta   90.00
_cell.angle_gamma   90.00
#
_symmetry.space_group_name_H-M   'P 1'
#
loop_
_entity.id
_entity.type
_entity.pdbx_description
1 polymer ?
#
loop_
_entity_poly.entity_id
_entity_poly.type
_entity_poly.pdbx_seq_one_letter_code
_entity_poly.pdbx_strand_id
1 'polypeptide(L)'
;MQLNELVIEGCSFSIRQLINLLYFTPNLHTNNKIKKLILYWKCSLSYIRLTIDLFPRLKYLKIEMNREDIEQIIRFLLSKNHKKIRSLCYLCVSNVSKLCLKQTKLLIKSEKLLKNYSIKYINYDLWFW
;
A
#
# COMPACT_ATOMS: atom_id res chain seq x y z
N MET A 1 -1.52 -7.40 25.07
CA MET A 1 -0.96 -7.80 23.76
C MET A 1 -1.30 -6.70 22.74
N GLN A 2 -0.32 -6.16 22.01
CA GLN A 2 -0.55 -5.06 21.04
C GLN A 2 -0.16 -5.53 19.64
N LEU A 3 -1.08 -5.39 18.67
CA LEU A 3 -0.87 -5.83 17.28
C LEU A 3 -0.07 -4.77 16.50
N ASN A 4 1.12 -5.13 16.01
CA ASN A 4 1.99 -4.23 15.23
C ASN A 4 2.02 -4.57 13.73
N GLU A 5 1.59 -5.77 13.37
CA GLU A 5 1.58 -6.32 12.02
C GLU A 5 0.23 -6.98 11.76
N LEU A 6 -0.34 -6.70 10.60
CA LEU A 6 -1.54 -7.33 10.10
C LEU A 6 -1.25 -7.90 8.72
N VAL A 7 -1.34 -9.22 8.60
CA VAL A 7 -1.23 -9.93 7.34
C VAL A 7 -2.61 -10.46 7.02
N ILE A 8 -3.13 -10.14 5.84
CA ILE A 8 -4.41 -10.65 5.39
C ILE A 8 -4.18 -11.47 4.13
N GLU A 9 -4.22 -12.78 4.32
CA GLU A 9 -4.01 -13.77 3.25
C GLU A 9 -5.35 -14.31 2.76
N GLY A 10 -5.43 -14.61 1.46
CA GLY A 10 -6.59 -15.23 0.83
C GLY A 10 -7.40 -14.28 -0.04
N CYS A 11 -7.82 -14.79 -1.21
CA CYS A 11 -8.59 -14.05 -2.21
C CYS A 11 -10.03 -13.75 -1.78
N SER A 12 -10.52 -14.42 -0.73
CA SER A 12 -11.92 -14.32 -0.26
C SER A 12 -12.13 -13.29 0.84
N PHE A 13 -11.05 -12.75 1.42
CA PHE A 13 -11.16 -11.75 2.47
C PHE A 13 -11.38 -10.38 1.86
N SER A 14 -12.61 -9.89 1.92
CA SER A 14 -13.03 -8.61 1.37
C SER A 14 -12.63 -7.43 2.27
N ILE A 15 -12.53 -6.25 1.67
CA ILE A 15 -12.43 -4.97 2.41
C ILE A 15 -13.57 -4.82 3.43
N ARG A 16 -14.77 -5.34 3.11
CA ARG A 16 -15.93 -5.26 4.00
C ARG A 16 -15.70 -6.09 5.26
N GLN A 17 -15.10 -7.26 5.11
CA GLN A 17 -14.67 -8.07 6.25
C GLN A 17 -13.55 -7.39 7.04
N LEU A 18 -12.60 -6.71 6.37
CA LEU A 18 -11.59 -5.91 7.06
C LEU A 18 -12.22 -4.78 7.88
N ILE A 19 -13.10 -3.99 7.27
CA ILE A 19 -13.80 -2.88 7.93
C ILE A 19 -14.63 -3.42 9.10
N ASN A 20 -15.39 -4.50 8.90
CA ASN A 20 -16.16 -5.13 9.96
C ASN A 20 -15.24 -5.58 11.09
N LEU A 21 -14.10 -6.22 10.80
CA LEU A 21 -13.15 -6.65 11.80
C LEU A 21 -12.59 -5.45 12.59
N LEU A 22 -12.25 -4.35 11.91
CA LEU A 22 -11.79 -3.12 12.56
C LEU A 22 -12.88 -2.42 13.39
N TYR A 23 -14.13 -2.51 12.95
CA TYR A 23 -15.29 -1.92 13.63
C TYR A 23 -15.65 -2.70 14.89
N PHE A 24 -15.67 -4.03 14.81
CA PHE A 24 -16.01 -4.91 15.92
C PHE A 24 -14.86 -5.15 16.90
N THR A 25 -13.63 -4.70 16.58
CA THR A 25 -12.53 -4.77 17.53
C THR A 25 -12.41 -3.45 18.30
N PRO A 26 -12.86 -3.38 19.56
CA PRO A 26 -12.77 -2.15 20.35
C PRO A 26 -11.30 -1.71 20.47
N ASN A 27 -11.06 -0.40 20.35
CA ASN A 27 -9.75 0.26 20.42
C ASN A 27 -8.82 0.12 19.20
N LEU A 28 -9.20 -0.58 18.13
CA LEU A 28 -8.33 -0.68 16.95
C LEU A 28 -8.28 0.61 16.14
N HIS A 29 -9.34 1.42 16.14
CA HIS A 29 -9.40 2.71 15.43
C HIS A 29 -8.73 3.86 16.22
N THR A 30 -8.83 3.88 17.55
CA THR A 30 -8.21 4.91 18.42
C THR A 30 -6.76 4.57 18.81
N ASN A 31 -6.42 3.28 18.89
CA ASN A 31 -5.11 2.81 19.36
C ASN A 31 -4.40 1.94 18.31
N ASN A 32 -4.72 2.13 17.03
CA ASN A 32 -4.07 1.41 15.94
C ASN A 32 -2.55 1.62 15.98
N LYS A 33 -1.80 0.55 16.22
CA LYS A 33 -0.33 0.55 16.18
C LYS A 33 0.22 -0.29 15.03
N ILE A 34 -0.65 -0.72 14.11
CA ILE A 34 -0.23 -1.46 12.93
C ILE A 34 0.69 -0.58 12.09
N LYS A 35 1.92 -1.05 11.93
CA LYS A 35 2.98 -0.42 11.14
C LYS A 35 3.24 -1.18 9.85
N LYS A 36 2.78 -2.42 9.75
CA LYS A 36 2.98 -3.29 8.59
C LYS A 36 1.68 -3.92 8.18
N LEU A 37 1.32 -3.74 6.91
CA LEU A 37 0.14 -4.32 6.28
C LEU A 37 0.53 -5.01 4.98
N ILE A 38 0.05 -6.23 4.81
CA ILE A 38 0.20 -7.02 3.59
C ILE A 38 -1.18 -7.44 3.10
N LEU A 39 -1.53 -7.06 1.87
CA LEU A 39 -2.76 -7.43 1.19
C LEU A 39 -2.43 -8.20 -0.09
N TYR A 40 -2.87 -9.45 -0.16
CA TYR A 40 -2.63 -10.35 -1.30
C TYR A 40 -3.74 -10.31 -2.37
N TRP A 41 -4.61 -9.31 -2.34
CA TRP A 41 -5.62 -9.11 -3.38
C TRP A 41 -5.37 -7.81 -4.14
N LYS A 42 -5.89 -7.75 -5.37
CA LYS A 42 -5.82 -6.56 -6.22
C LYS A 42 -6.61 -5.42 -5.58
N CYS A 43 -5.92 -4.36 -5.21
CA CYS A 43 -6.51 -3.17 -4.62
C CYS A 43 -6.75 -2.10 -5.68
N SER A 44 -7.93 -1.49 -5.66
CA SER A 44 -8.23 -0.25 -6.38
C SER A 44 -7.71 0.96 -5.61
N LEU A 45 -7.67 2.13 -6.25
CA LEU A 45 -7.28 3.38 -5.59
C LEU A 45 -8.16 3.73 -4.39
N SER A 46 -9.48 3.52 -4.49
CA SER A 46 -10.41 3.80 -3.40
C SER A 46 -10.10 2.94 -2.16
N TYR A 47 -9.73 1.67 -2.36
CA TYR A 47 -9.33 0.80 -1.26
C TYR A 47 -8.00 1.21 -0.63
N ILE A 48 -7.03 1.62 -1.44
CA ILE A 48 -5.76 2.11 -0.91
C ILE A 48 -5.97 3.40 -0.08
N ARG A 49 -6.81 4.33 -0.53
CA ARG A 49 -7.16 5.53 0.25
C ARG A 49 -7.75 5.17 1.60
N LEU A 50 -8.78 4.32 1.60
CA LEU A 50 -9.41 3.85 2.83
C LEU A 50 -8.39 3.16 3.76
N THR A 51 -7.50 2.34 3.20
CA THR A 51 -6.45 1.65 3.96
C THR A 51 -5.52 2.64 4.67
N ILE A 52 -5.00 3.64 3.94
CA ILE A 52 -4.16 4.68 4.54
C ILE A 52 -4.92 5.46 5.62
N ASP A 53 -6.21 5.70 5.44
CA ASP A 53 -7.04 6.38 6.43
C ASP A 53 -7.24 5.56 7.71
N LEU A 54 -7.40 4.24 7.58
CA LEU A 54 -7.56 3.30 8.69
C LEU A 54 -6.26 3.02 9.45
N PHE A 55 -5.12 3.12 8.77
CA PHE A 55 -3.79 2.82 9.32
C PHE A 55 -2.85 4.04 9.23
N PRO A 56 -3.08 5.13 9.98
CA PRO A 56 -2.30 6.37 9.85
C PRO A 56 -0.82 6.24 10.26
N ARG A 57 -0.45 5.17 10.97
CA ARG A 57 0.93 4.86 11.40
C ARG A 57 1.62 3.82 10.52
N LEU A 58 1.02 3.48 9.39
CA LEU A 58 1.55 2.47 8.49
C LEU A 58 2.91 2.88 7.93
N LYS A 59 3.93 2.06 8.18
CA LYS A 59 5.30 2.25 7.69
C LYS A 59 5.61 1.34 6.51
N TYR A 60 4.97 0.20 6.43
CA TYR A 60 5.16 -0.81 5.40
C TYR A 60 3.81 -1.21 4.82
N LEU A 61 3.70 -1.14 3.50
CA LEU A 61 2.54 -1.61 2.75
C LEU A 61 2.99 -2.52 1.61
N LYS A 62 2.51 -3.77 1.60
CA LYS A 62 2.62 -4.67 0.45
C LYS A 62 1.23 -4.93 -0.12
N ILE A 63 1.05 -4.70 -1.41
CA ILE A 63 -0.25 -4.82 -2.09
C ILE A 63 -0.07 -5.44 -3.47
N GLU A 64 -1.14 -6.02 -3.98
CA GLU A 64 -1.33 -6.21 -5.42
C GLU A 64 -2.22 -5.09 -5.95
N MET A 65 -2.05 -4.71 -7.22
CA MET A 65 -2.82 -3.65 -7.85
C MET A 65 -3.38 -4.10 -9.19
N ASN A 66 -4.52 -3.51 -9.58
CA ASN A 66 -4.97 -3.59 -10.96
C ASN A 66 -4.01 -2.79 -11.85
N ARG A 67 -3.78 -3.28 -13.07
CA ARG A 67 -2.91 -2.63 -14.04
C ARG A 67 -3.37 -1.20 -14.37
N GLU A 68 -4.68 -1.02 -14.46
CA GLU A 68 -5.33 0.26 -14.78
C GLU A 68 -5.15 1.30 -13.68
N ASP A 69 -5.05 0.85 -12.42
CA ASP A 69 -4.96 1.73 -11.26
C ASP A 69 -3.51 2.07 -10.87
N ILE A 70 -2.51 1.38 -11.44
CA ILE A 70 -1.14 1.41 -10.89
C ILE A 70 -0.55 2.81 -10.85
N GLU A 71 -0.77 3.61 -11.90
CA GLU A 71 -0.26 4.97 -12.01
C GLU A 71 -0.86 5.86 -10.93
N GLN A 72 -2.18 5.82 -10.77
CA GLN A 72 -2.90 6.63 -9.79
C GLN A 72 -2.56 6.22 -8.35
N ILE A 73 -2.43 4.92 -8.09
CA ILE A 73 -2.05 4.40 -6.77
C ILE A 73 -0.61 4.80 -6.42
N ILE A 74 0.34 4.64 -7.34
CA ILE A 74 1.73 5.03 -7.09
C ILE A 74 1.84 6.54 -6.85
N ARG A 75 1.18 7.36 -7.68
CA ARG A 75 1.09 8.81 -7.46
C ARG A 75 0.55 9.15 -6.08
N PHE A 76 -0.55 8.51 -5.69
CA PHE A 76 -1.18 8.72 -4.38
C PHE A 76 -0.22 8.36 -3.23
N LEU A 77 0.34 7.15 -3.25
CA LEU A 77 1.19 6.62 -2.18
C LEU A 77 2.55 7.32 -2.07
N LEU A 78 3.06 7.90 -3.15
CA LEU A 78 4.32 8.65 -3.15
C LEU A 78 4.12 10.16 -2.99
N SER A 79 2.86 10.63 -2.97
CA SER A 79 2.54 12.03 -2.68
C SER A 79 2.77 12.35 -1.20
N LYS A 80 3.86 13.06 -0.90
CA LYS A 80 4.18 13.54 0.46
C LYS A 80 3.25 14.65 0.96
N ASN A 81 2.35 15.14 0.12
CA ASN A 81 1.38 16.17 0.47
C ASN A 81 0.33 15.64 1.45
N HIS A 82 0.03 14.34 1.42
CA HIS A 82 -0.97 13.75 2.31
C HIS A 82 -0.36 13.40 3.67
N LYS A 83 -0.76 14.10 4.73
CA LYS A 83 -0.20 13.93 6.09
C LYS A 83 -0.19 12.47 6.56
N LYS A 84 -1.23 11.68 6.22
CA LYS A 84 -1.37 10.27 6.62
C LYS A 84 -0.43 9.31 5.88
N ILE A 85 0.08 9.69 4.70
CA ILE A 85 0.99 8.86 3.89
C ILE A 85 2.45 9.08 4.29
N ARG A 86 2.76 10.18 4.99
CA ARG A 86 4.14 10.51 5.38
C ARG A 86 4.82 9.45 6.24
N SER A 87 4.05 8.67 6.99
CA SER A 87 4.53 7.55 7.79
C SER A 87 4.98 6.35 6.95
N LEU A 88 4.50 6.24 5.71
CA LEU A 88 4.84 5.15 4.80
C LEU A 88 6.29 5.31 4.31
N CYS A 89 7.14 4.38 4.76
CA CYS A 89 8.55 4.29 4.38
C CYS A 89 8.76 3.26 3.28
N TYR A 90 8.05 2.14 3.35
CA TYR A 90 8.23 0.99 2.47
C TYR A 90 6.94 0.68 1.73
N LEU A 91 7.02 0.64 0.40
CA LEU A 91 5.94 0.17 -0.47
C LEU A 91 6.45 -0.99 -1.32
N CYS A 92 5.70 -2.08 -1.32
CA CYS A 92 5.91 -3.23 -2.20
C CYS A 92 4.66 -3.44 -3.04
N VAL A 93 4.83 -3.48 -4.36
CA VAL A 93 3.77 -3.82 -5.31
C VAL A 93 4.08 -5.19 -5.88
N SER A 94 3.25 -6.17 -5.57
CA SER A 94 3.50 -7.56 -5.94
C SER A 94 2.92 -7.89 -7.30
N ASN A 95 3.45 -8.94 -7.92
CA ASN A 95 2.96 -9.50 -9.18
C ASN A 95 2.92 -8.46 -10.34
N VAL A 96 3.94 -7.61 -10.40
CA VAL A 96 4.04 -6.55 -11.42
C VAL A 96 4.53 -7.15 -12.72
N SER A 97 3.68 -7.13 -13.76
CA SER A 97 4.09 -7.58 -15.09
C SER A 97 5.21 -6.70 -15.68
N LYS A 98 6.03 -7.26 -16.58
CA LYS A 98 7.10 -6.51 -17.26
C LYS A 98 6.62 -5.25 -17.98
N LEU A 99 5.41 -5.30 -18.57
CA LEU A 99 4.80 -4.13 -19.22
C LEU A 99 4.48 -3.03 -18.21
N CYS A 100 3.93 -3.43 -17.08
CA CYS A 100 3.59 -2.52 -16.00
C CYS A 100 4.86 -1.90 -15.39
N LEU A 101 5.92 -2.68 -15.20
CA LEU A 101 7.23 -2.17 -14.78
C LEU A 101 7.78 -1.08 -15.72
N LYS A 102 7.62 -1.24 -17.04
CA LYS A 102 8.03 -0.19 -18.01
C LYS A 102 7.23 1.10 -17.80
N GLN A 103 5.91 1.01 -17.65
CA GLN A 103 5.04 2.15 -17.38
C GLN A 103 5.41 2.84 -16.07
N THR A 104 5.59 2.06 -15.00
CA THR A 104 6.01 2.60 -13.71
C THR A 104 7.37 3.28 -13.78
N LYS A 105 8.34 2.73 -14.51
CA LYS A 105 9.65 3.37 -14.72
C LYS A 105 9.54 4.72 -15.43
N LEU A 106 8.64 4.84 -16.42
CA LEU A 106 8.38 6.11 -17.09
C LEU A 106 7.78 7.13 -16.13
N LEU A 107 6.77 6.72 -15.35
CA LEU A 107 6.13 7.55 -14.33
C LEU A 107 7.13 8.07 -13.29
N ILE A 108 7.98 7.18 -12.77
CA ILE A 108 9.03 7.50 -11.81
C ILE A 108 9.97 8.59 -12.35
N LYS A 109 10.36 8.47 -13.62
CA LYS A 109 11.25 9.43 -14.28
C LYS A 109 10.55 10.77 -14.50
N SER A 110 9.32 10.79 -15.00
CA SER A 110 8.57 12.03 -15.27
C SER A 110 8.31 12.82 -13.99
N GLU A 111 8.05 12.14 -12.88
CA GLU A 111 7.74 12.79 -11.59
C GLU A 111 8.96 13.05 -10.71
N LYS A 112 10.17 12.75 -11.20
CA LYS A 112 11.43 12.90 -10.45
C LYS A 112 11.40 12.19 -9.08
N LEU A 113 10.65 11.09 -8.98
CA LEU A 113 10.42 10.35 -7.74
C LEU A 113 11.72 9.73 -7.16
N LEU A 114 12.72 9.49 -8.03
CA LEU A 114 14.04 8.97 -7.65
C LEU A 114 14.83 9.86 -6.68
N LYS A 115 14.45 11.13 -6.53
CA LYS A 115 15.11 12.01 -5.55
C LYS A 115 14.84 11.59 -4.10
N ASN A 116 13.69 10.96 -3.87
CA ASN A 116 13.18 10.66 -2.53
C ASN A 116 13.08 9.17 -2.23
N TYR A 117 13.28 8.31 -3.24
CA TYR A 117 13.03 6.88 -3.13
C TYR A 117 14.06 6.08 -3.92
N SER A 118 14.52 5.00 -3.30
CA SER A 118 15.21 3.89 -3.95
C SER A 118 14.19 2.90 -4.48
N ILE A 119 14.37 2.44 -5.72
CA ILE A 119 13.39 1.60 -6.41
C ILE A 119 14.08 0.36 -6.97
N LYS A 120 13.56 -0.82 -6.65
CA LYS A 120 14.14 -2.09 -7.10
C LYS A 120 13.05 -3.09 -7.46
N TYR A 121 13.30 -3.84 -8.53
CA TYR A 121 12.43 -4.92 -8.97
C TYR A 121 13.10 -6.26 -8.66
N ILE A 122 12.46 -7.08 -7.83
CA ILE A 122 13.00 -8.37 -7.34
C ILE A 122 11.85 -9.38 -7.33
N ASN A 123 12.02 -10.54 -7.94
CA ASN A 123 11.04 -11.65 -7.88
C ASN A 123 9.59 -11.22 -8.19
N TYR A 124 9.39 -10.43 -9.25
CA TYR A 124 8.09 -9.88 -9.64
C TYR A 124 7.47 -8.83 -8.71
N ASP A 125 8.20 -8.44 -7.66
CA ASP A 125 7.82 -7.38 -6.74
C ASP A 125 8.57 -6.09 -7.08
N LEU A 126 7.85 -4.97 -7.10
CA LEU A 126 8.40 -3.63 -7.23
C LEU A 126 8.44 -2.95 -5.85
N TRP A 127 9.63 -2.65 -5.40
CA TRP A 127 9.92 -2.10 -4.08
C TRP A 127 10.29 -0.62 -4.16
N PHE A 128 9.79 0.16 -3.21
CA PHE A 128 10.10 1.57 -2.99
C PHE A 128 10.48 1.76 -1.51
N TRP A 129 11.61 2.40 -1.23
CA TRP A 129 12.07 2.72 0.13
C TRP A 129 12.93 3.99 0.20
#